data_AF-A0A9D7KB25-F1
#
_entry.id   AF-A0A9D7KB25-F1
#
_cell.length_a   1.000
_cell.length_b   1.000
_cell.length_c   1.000
_cell.angle_alpha   90.00
_cell.angle_beta   90.00
_cell.angle_gamma   90.00
#
_symmetry.space_group_name_H-M   'P 1'
#
loop_
_entity.id
_entity.type
_entity.pdbx_description
1 polymer ?
#
loop_
_entity_poly.entity_id
_entity_poly.type
_entity_poly.pdbx_seq_one_letter_code
_entity_poly.pdbx_strand_id
1 'polypeptide(L)'
;MRTGPDTGNHKNKILINLASNEYFSSLQIKKFPYPVYHIDFRENKNGKLAGNSITNKKMKGVMANFIIRNRTENPEELKSFSEDGFTFSPAHSGEFHSHLSGVK
;
A
#
# COMPACT_ATOMS: atom_id res chain seq x y z
N MET A 1 -15.92 23.49 -11.22
CA MET A 1 -15.89 22.34 -10.27
C MET A 1 -14.88 21.33 -10.81
N ARG A 2 -13.69 21.23 -10.20
CA ARG A 2 -12.64 20.28 -10.64
C ARG A 2 -12.99 18.90 -10.08
N THR A 3 -13.59 18.02 -10.89
CA THR A 3 -14.02 16.67 -10.48
C THR A 3 -13.08 15.58 -11.00
N GLY A 4 -11.77 15.85 -10.99
CA GLY A 4 -10.74 14.87 -11.34
C GLY A 4 -9.70 14.75 -10.21
N PRO A 5 -9.04 13.59 -10.07
CA PRO A 5 -7.94 13.44 -9.11
C PRO A 5 -6.83 14.45 -9.44
N ASP A 6 -6.52 15.34 -8.50
CA ASP A 6 -5.60 16.47 -8.68
C ASP A 6 -4.14 15.99 -8.72
N THR A 7 -3.78 15.32 -9.82
CA THR A 7 -2.45 14.78 -10.13
C THR A 7 -1.68 15.71 -11.08
N GLY A 8 -2.09 16.98 -11.15
CA GLY A 8 -1.77 17.92 -12.23
C GLY A 8 -0.28 18.17 -12.46
N ASN A 9 0.60 17.85 -11.50
CA ASN A 9 2.03 18.13 -11.59
C ASN A 9 2.97 16.98 -11.14
N HIS A 10 2.45 15.78 -10.90
CA HIS A 10 3.29 14.64 -10.51
C HIS A 10 3.82 13.90 -11.75
N LYS A 11 5.14 13.71 -11.82
CA LYS A 11 5.80 12.95 -12.92
C LYS A 11 5.32 11.50 -12.94
N ASN A 12 5.18 10.88 -11.77
CA ASN A 12 4.59 9.57 -11.61
C ASN A 12 3.17 9.71 -11.10
N LYS A 13 2.21 9.44 -11.98
CA LYS A 13 0.80 9.42 -11.61
C LYS A 13 0.47 7.98 -11.26
N ILE A 14 0.48 7.68 -9.97
CA ILE A 14 0.15 6.38 -9.38
C ILE A 14 -0.74 6.60 -8.16
N LEU A 15 -1.55 5.60 -7.81
CA LEU A 15 -2.34 5.59 -6.59
C LEU A 15 -1.87 4.45 -5.70
N ILE A 16 -1.44 4.76 -4.48
CA ILE A 16 -1.13 3.75 -3.48
C ILE A 16 -2.36 3.55 -2.60
N ASN A 17 -2.97 2.38 -2.69
CA ASN A 17 -4.13 2.03 -1.89
C ASN A 17 -3.71 1.50 -0.52
N LEU A 18 -3.83 2.35 0.50
CA LEU A 18 -3.75 2.00 1.91
C LEU A 18 -5.13 1.97 2.59
N ALA A 19 -6.23 2.19 1.85
CA ALA A 19 -7.56 2.26 2.42
C ALA A 19 -8.14 0.88 2.75
N SER A 20 -9.19 0.82 3.58
CA SER A 20 -10.00 -0.39 3.75
C SER A 20 -10.66 -0.78 2.42
N ASN A 21 -10.94 -2.07 2.22
CA ASN A 21 -11.67 -2.56 1.04
C ASN A 21 -13.05 -1.89 0.89
N GLU A 22 -13.75 -1.58 1.98
CA GLU A 22 -15.06 -0.89 1.93
C GLU A 22 -14.96 0.55 1.43
N TYR A 23 -13.90 1.25 1.83
CA TYR A 23 -13.68 2.62 1.38
C TYR A 23 -13.20 2.63 -0.07
N PHE A 24 -12.31 1.70 -0.41
CA PHE A 24 -11.77 1.57 -1.76
C PHE A 24 -12.80 1.10 -2.78
N SER A 25 -13.73 0.20 -2.41
CA SER A 25 -14.80 -0.25 -3.30
C SER A 25 -15.79 0.85 -3.66
N SER A 26 -15.89 1.88 -2.82
CA SER A 26 -16.70 3.08 -3.06
C SER A 26 -16.03 4.06 -4.04
N LEU A 27 -14.74 3.88 -4.36
CA LEU A 27 -14.04 4.68 -5.35
C LEU A 27 -14.31 4.16 -6.76
N GLN A 28 -14.53 5.06 -7.73
CA GLN A 28 -14.69 4.71 -9.14
C GLN A 28 -13.34 4.40 -9.80
N ILE A 29 -12.60 3.41 -9.27
CA ILE A 29 -11.26 3.01 -9.75
C ILE A 29 -11.27 2.65 -11.24
N LYS A 30 -12.39 2.12 -11.75
CA LYS A 30 -12.56 1.84 -13.19
C LYS A 30 -12.39 3.07 -14.08
N LYS A 31 -12.58 4.28 -13.55
CA LYS A 31 -12.39 5.55 -14.25
C LYS A 31 -11.05 6.20 -13.93
N PHE A 32 -10.22 5.56 -13.11
CA PHE A 32 -8.93 6.10 -12.72
C PHE A 32 -7.90 5.76 -13.81
N PRO A 33 -7.30 6.76 -14.48
CA PRO A 33 -6.47 6.53 -15.67
C PRO A 33 -5.03 6.09 -15.36
N TYR A 34 -4.74 5.78 -14.10
CA TYR A 34 -3.37 5.53 -13.62
C TYR A 34 -3.27 4.21 -12.85
N PRO A 35 -2.06 3.63 -12.73
CA PRO A 35 -1.86 2.39 -11.97
C PRO A 35 -2.23 2.55 -10.50
N VAL A 36 -2.87 1.52 -9.95
CA VAL A 36 -3.21 1.45 -8.52
C VAL A 36 -2.43 0.32 -7.87
N TYR A 37 -1.62 0.66 -6.87
CA TYR A 37 -0.82 -0.27 -6.10
C TYR A 37 -1.54 -0.64 -4.82
N HIS A 38 -1.79 -1.94 -4.63
CA HIS A 38 -2.38 -2.48 -3.41
C HIS A 38 -1.28 -2.97 -2.47
N ILE A 39 -1.34 -2.59 -1.20
CA ILE A 39 -0.40 -3.05 -0.18
C ILE A 39 -1.17 -3.78 0.91
N ASP A 40 -0.87 -5.06 1.05
CA ASP A 40 -1.41 -5.89 2.13
C ASP A 40 -0.35 -6.20 3.18
N PHE A 41 -0.77 -6.12 4.43
CA PHE A 41 0.03 -6.52 5.58
C PHE A 41 -0.49 -7.86 6.07
N ARG A 42 0.38 -8.87 6.17
CA ARG A 42 0.07 -10.14 6.82
C ARG A 42 1.13 -10.50 7.83
N GLU A 43 0.69 -11.08 8.93
CA GLU A 43 1.57 -11.65 9.96
C GLU A 43 1.67 -13.14 9.72
N ASN A 44 2.87 -13.72 9.88
CA ASN A 44 3.01 -15.15 9.92
C ASN A 44 2.57 -15.67 11.31
N LYS A 45 1.36 -16.22 11.39
CA LYS A 45 0.87 -16.90 12.60
C LYS A 45 0.85 -18.41 12.33
N ASN A 46 1.71 -19.15 13.03
CA ASN A 46 1.81 -20.61 12.94
C ASN A 46 1.99 -21.15 11.51
N GLY A 47 2.85 -20.52 10.70
CA GLY A 47 3.12 -20.94 9.33
C GLY A 47 2.06 -20.52 8.30
N LYS A 48 1.05 -19.75 8.70
CA LYS A 48 0.05 -19.17 7.80
C LYS A 48 0.10 -17.65 7.86
N LEU A 49 0.17 -17.02 6.69
CA LEU A 49 0.05 -15.57 6.55
C LEU A 49 -1.41 -15.16 6.79
N ALA A 50 -1.67 -14.48 7.89
CA ALA A 50 -2.99 -13.97 8.26
C ALA A 50 -2.97 -12.46 8.45
N GLY A 51 -3.94 -11.76 7.86
CA GLY A 51 -4.14 -10.34 8.10
C GLY A 51 -4.94 -10.13 9.38
N ASN A 52 -4.47 -9.23 10.25
CA ASN A 52 -5.22 -8.78 11.43
C ASN A 52 -5.70 -7.35 11.19
N SER A 53 -7.00 -7.09 11.30
CA SER A 53 -7.58 -5.76 11.09
C SER A 53 -6.95 -4.67 11.95
N ILE A 54 -6.51 -4.97 13.18
CA ILE A 54 -5.84 -4.00 14.06
C ILE A 54 -4.43 -3.71 13.54
N THR A 55 -3.66 -4.75 13.27
CA THR A 55 -2.30 -4.64 12.71
C THR A 55 -2.32 -3.93 11.36
N ASN A 56 -3.26 -4.27 10.48
CA ASN A 56 -3.40 -3.64 9.17
C ASN A 56 -3.66 -2.13 9.30
N LYS A 57 -4.54 -1.72 10.21
CA LYS A 57 -4.80 -0.29 10.45
C LYS A 57 -3.53 0.42 10.95
N LYS A 58 -2.79 -0.18 11.88
CA LYS A 58 -1.52 0.37 12.37
C LYS A 58 -0.50 0.49 11.23
N MET A 59 -0.25 -0.60 10.52
CA MET A 59 0.77 -0.66 9.47
C MET A 59 0.45 0.21 8.26
N LYS A 60 -0.83 0.42 7.94
CA LYS A 60 -1.26 1.42 6.95
C LYS A 60 -0.83 2.83 7.35
N GLY A 61 -0.98 3.18 8.62
CA GLY A 61 -0.48 4.46 9.16
C GLY A 61 1.05 4.57 9.11
N VAL A 62 1.75 3.49 9.47
CA VAL A 62 3.22 3.43 9.41
C VAL A 62 3.72 3.57 7.97
N MET A 63 3.11 2.88 7.01
CA MET A 63 3.42 2.99 5.59
C MET A 63 3.14 4.39 5.05
N ALA A 64 2.01 5.00 5.40
CA ALA A 64 1.73 6.37 5.01
C ALA A 64 2.78 7.35 5.55
N ASN A 65 3.19 7.18 6.81
CA ASN A 65 4.26 7.96 7.42
C ASN A 65 5.60 7.74 6.72
N PHE A 66 5.95 6.50 6.37
CA PHE A 66 7.15 6.16 5.60
C PHE A 66 7.17 6.86 4.24
N ILE A 67 6.07 6.81 3.49
CA ILE A 67 5.93 7.47 2.17
C ILE A 67 6.16 8.97 2.30
N ILE A 68 5.54 9.61 3.30
CA ILE A 68 5.65 11.05 3.51
C ILE A 68 7.08 11.44 3.92
N ARG A 69 7.68 10.70 4.87
CA ARG A 69 9.01 10.99 5.41
C ARG A 69 10.11 10.80 4.39
N ASN A 70 10.04 9.74 3.58
CA ASN A 70 11.03 9.44 2.55
C ASN A 70 10.74 10.15 1.22
N ARG A 71 9.62 10.88 1.13
CA ARG A 71 9.13 11.52 -0.11
C ARG A 71 9.13 10.53 -1.27
N THR A 72 8.58 9.35 -1.02
CA THR A 72 8.58 8.26 -1.99
C THR A 72 7.74 8.64 -3.20
N GLU A 73 8.39 8.73 -4.36
CA GLU A 73 7.73 9.06 -5.65
C GLU A 73 7.61 7.83 -6.57
N ASN A 74 8.30 6.73 -6.25
CA ASN A 74 8.27 5.49 -7.01
C ASN A 74 7.73 4.33 -6.15
N PRO A 75 6.89 3.45 -6.72
CA PRO A 75 6.37 2.29 -5.98
C PRO A 75 7.47 1.27 -5.67
N GLU A 76 8.55 1.24 -6.47
CA GLU A 76 9.72 0.38 -6.25
C GLU A 76 10.43 0.68 -4.92
N GLU A 77 10.45 1.94 -4.48
CA GLU A 77 11.05 2.34 -3.20
C GLU A 77 10.26 1.79 -1.99
N LEU A 78 8.99 1.43 -2.18
CA LEU A 78 8.18 0.78 -1.14
C LEU A 78 8.69 -0.62 -0.81
N LYS A 79 9.45 -1.26 -1.71
CA LYS A 79 10.10 -2.54 -1.45
C LYS A 79 11.18 -2.43 -0.38
N SER A 80 11.72 -1.23 -0.16
CA SER A 80 12.67 -0.93 0.92
C SER A 80 12.00 -0.71 2.28
N PHE A 81 10.68 -0.79 2.36
CA PHE A 81 9.96 -0.68 3.62
C PHE A 81 10.38 -1.79 4.59
N SER A 82 10.87 -1.37 5.76
CA SER A 82 11.26 -2.24 6.86
C SER A 82 11.02 -1.53 8.19
N GLU A 83 9.76 -1.45 8.62
CA GLU A 83 9.36 -0.83 9.88
C GLU A 83 8.42 -1.73 10.68
N ASP A 84 8.42 -1.58 12.01
CA ASP A 84 7.50 -2.24 12.93
C ASP A 84 7.49 -3.80 12.82
N GLY A 85 8.61 -4.37 12.37
CA GLY A 85 8.79 -5.82 12.17
C GLY A 85 8.19 -6.37 10.87
N PHE A 86 7.72 -5.50 9.97
CA PHE A 86 7.22 -5.86 8.65
C PHE A 86 8.24 -5.52 7.57
N THR A 87 8.44 -6.45 6.64
CA THR A 87 9.33 -6.29 5.48
C THR A 87 8.66 -6.75 4.20
N PHE A 88 9.16 -6.26 3.07
CA PHE A 88 8.66 -6.64 1.75
C PHE A 88 8.86 -8.13 1.49
N SER A 89 7.79 -8.80 1.02
CA SER A 89 7.79 -10.22 0.70
C SER A 89 7.73 -10.40 -0.83
N PRO A 90 8.88 -10.59 -1.51
CA PRO A 90 8.90 -10.75 -2.96
C PRO A 90 8.14 -12.01 -3.42
N ALA A 91 8.14 -13.08 -2.63
CA ALA A 91 7.48 -14.35 -2.95
C ALA A 91 5.94 -14.24 -3.04
N HIS A 92 5.35 -13.19 -2.46
CA HIS A 92 3.90 -12.97 -2.44
C HIS A 92 3.48 -11.66 -3.10
N SER A 93 4.43 -10.95 -3.74
CA SER A 93 4.18 -9.68 -4.39
C SER A 93 4.10 -9.86 -5.91
N GLY A 94 3.10 -9.24 -6.53
CA GLY A 94 2.98 -9.08 -7.98
C GLY A 94 3.26 -7.63 -8.41
N GLU A 95 3.07 -7.36 -9.71
CA GLU A 95 3.41 -6.07 -10.34
C GLU A 95 2.66 -4.87 -9.71
N PHE A 96 1.37 -5.02 -9.39
CA PHE A 96 0.54 -3.96 -8.79
C PHE A 96 0.04 -4.30 -7.39
N HIS A 97 0.49 -5.42 -6.82
CA HIS A 97 0.05 -5.91 -5.52
C HIS A 97 1.25 -6.32 -4.69
N SER A 98 1.62 -5.48 -3.74
CA SER A 98 2.73 -5.72 -2.84
C SER A 98 2.28 -6.37 -1.55
N HIS A 99 3.04 -7.36 -1.11
CA HIS A 99 2.83 -8.07 0.13
C HIS A 99 3.92 -7.74 1.14
N LEU A 100 3.52 -7.31 2.33
CA LEU A 100 4.42 -7.07 3.45
C LEU A 100 4.16 -8.12 4.52
N SER A 101 5.19 -8.90 4.84
CA SER A 101 5.13 -9.94 5.86
C SER A 101 5.84 -9.47 7.12
N GLY A 102 5.17 -9.58 8.26
CA GLY A 102 5.76 -9.36 9.56
C GLY A 102 6.02 -10.67 10.30
N VAL A 103 7.16 -10.74 11.00
CA VAL A 103 7.45 -11.79 11.98
C VAL A 103 7.31 -11.15 13.36
N LYS A 104 6.35 -11.63 14.15
CA LYS A 104 6.20 -11.23 15.55
C LYS A 104 6.34 -12.44 16.45
#